data_AF-A0A6G0QJW0-F1
#
_entry.id   AF-A0A6G0QJW0-F1
#
_cell.length_a   1.000
_cell.length_b   1.000
_cell.length_c   1.000
_cell.angle_alpha   90.00
_cell.angle_beta   90.00
_cell.angle_gamma   90.00
#
_symmetry.space_group_name_H-M   'P 1'
#
loop_
_entity.id
_entity.type
_entity.pdbx_description
1 polymer ?
#
loop_
_entity_poly.entity_id
_entity_poly.type
_entity_poly.pdbx_seq_one_letter_code
_entity_poly.pdbx_strand_id
1 'polypeptide(L)'
;LRRYRRRAQGSIVVEHVETVVAIKILAACQSRDLLRPLRTTEALETVHARVRTRVPKFDKDRVIKPDIDAVLELVSSGAICDTVALFLSKLFESGL
;
A
#
# COMPACT_ATOMS: atom_id res chain seq x y z
N LEU A 1 -0.15 10.70 -34.08
CA LEU A 1 1.00 10.58 -33.15
C LEU A 1 0.79 11.27 -31.78
N ARG A 2 0.41 12.56 -31.70
CA ARG A 2 0.23 13.26 -30.40
C ARG A 2 -0.89 12.73 -29.48
N ARG A 3 -1.96 12.14 -30.03
CA ARG A 3 -3.07 11.55 -29.25
C ARG A 3 -2.72 10.19 -28.63
N TYR A 4 -1.87 9.40 -29.29
CA TYR A 4 -1.40 8.10 -28.77
C TYR A 4 -0.45 8.31 -27.57
N ARG A 5 0.41 9.34 -27.67
CA ARG A 5 1.35 9.73 -26.60
C ARG A 5 0.64 10.19 -25.32
N ARG A 6 -0.53 10.85 -25.42
CA ARG A 6 -1.35 11.22 -24.25
C ARG A 6 -2.02 10.03 -23.55
N ARG A 7 -2.44 9.00 -24.29
CA ARG A 7 -2.97 7.76 -23.70
C ARG A 7 -1.87 6.94 -23.03
N ALA A 8 -0.70 6.83 -23.67
CA ALA A 8 0.46 6.14 -23.10
C ALA A 8 1.00 6.87 -21.85
N GLN A 9 1.04 8.21 -21.85
CA GLN A 9 1.42 8.99 -20.67
C GLN A 9 0.46 8.75 -19.49
N GLY A 10 -0.84 8.54 -19.75
CA GLY A 10 -1.81 8.19 -18.72
C GLY A 10 -1.45 6.89 -18.01
N SER A 11 -1.08 5.84 -18.76
CA SER A 11 -0.65 4.54 -18.19
C SER A 11 0.62 4.68 -17.35
N ILE A 12 1.65 5.34 -17.88
CA ILE A 12 2.95 5.50 -17.21
C ILE A 12 2.82 6.30 -15.91
N VAL A 13 1.97 7.34 -15.90
CA VAL A 13 1.73 8.13 -14.69
C VAL A 13 1.06 7.28 -13.60
N VAL A 14 0.12 6.41 -13.97
CA VAL A 14 -0.53 5.50 -13.01
C VAL A 14 0.50 4.54 -12.41
N GLU A 15 1.33 3.89 -13.22
CA GLU A 15 2.37 2.96 -12.75
C GLU A 15 3.36 3.62 -11.78
N HIS A 16 3.77 4.87 -12.05
CA HIS A 16 4.62 5.64 -11.14
C HIS A 16 3.91 5.99 -9.83
N VAL A 17 2.63 6.35 -9.89
CA VAL A 17 1.84 6.67 -8.70
C VAL A 17 1.65 5.42 -7.84
N GLU A 18 1.37 4.26 -8.44
CA GLU A 18 1.29 2.99 -7.71
C GLU A 18 2.60 2.68 -6.98
N THR A 19 3.74 2.90 -7.65
CA THR A 19 5.06 2.74 -7.04
C THR A 19 5.26 3.67 -5.85
N VAL A 20 4.90 4.96 -5.98
CA VAL A 20 4.98 5.94 -4.87
C VAL A 20 4.07 5.52 -3.72
N VAL A 21 2.86 5.05 -4.01
CA VAL A 21 1.91 4.57 -3.00
C VAL A 21 2.47 3.33 -2.28
N ALA A 22 3.07 2.39 -3.00
CA ALA A 22 3.71 1.22 -2.41
C ALA A 22 4.83 1.60 -1.44
N ILE A 23 5.71 2.54 -1.82
CA ILE A 23 6.77 3.05 -0.94
C ILE A 23 6.18 3.69 0.32
N LYS A 24 5.11 4.49 0.18
CA LYS A 24 4.45 5.14 1.33
C LYS A 24 3.83 4.11 2.28
N ILE A 25 3.20 3.06 1.76
CA ILE A 25 2.63 1.97 2.57
C ILE A 25 3.74 1.25 3.34
N LEU A 26 4.85 0.94 2.67
CA LEU A 26 6.00 0.29 3.31
C LEU A 26 6.58 1.16 4.44
N ALA A 27 6.80 2.44 4.17
CA ALA A 27 7.28 3.40 5.17
C ALA A 27 6.31 3.55 6.33
N ALA A 28 5.00 3.65 6.07
CA ALA A 28 3.98 3.71 7.12
C ALA A 28 4.02 2.44 7.97
N CYS A 29 4.11 1.26 7.36
CA CYS A 29 4.19 0.01 8.09
C CYS A 29 5.43 -0.08 8.97
N GLN A 30 6.57 0.43 8.51
CA GLN A 30 7.79 0.50 9.32
C GLN A 30 7.63 1.48 10.48
N SER A 31 7.07 2.68 10.25
CA SER A 31 6.78 3.64 11.32
C SER A 31 5.84 3.05 12.38
N ARG A 32 4.84 2.27 11.98
CA ARG A 32 3.95 1.55 12.91
C ARG A 32 4.69 0.56 13.80
N ASP A 33 5.69 -0.13 13.27
CA ASP A 33 6.51 -1.05 14.06
C ASP A 33 7.40 -0.36 15.07
N LEU A 34 7.95 0.79 14.71
CA LEU A 34 8.81 1.58 15.59
C LEU A 34 8.02 2.21 16.74
N LEU A 35 6.71 2.41 16.55
CA LEU A 35 5.80 2.95 17.57
C LEU A 35 5.17 1.88 18.48
N ARG A 36 5.49 0.59 18.31
CA ARG A 36 4.98 -0.45 19.22
C ARG A 36 5.42 -0.15 20.66
N PRO A 37 4.51 -0.27 21.66
CA PRO A 37 3.24 -1.01 21.64
C PRO A 37 1.99 -0.24 21.16
N LEU A 38 2.10 1.02 20.74
CA LEU A 38 0.93 1.82 20.33
C LEU A 38 0.22 1.18 19.13
N ARG A 39 -1.12 1.06 19.20
CA ARG A 39 -1.97 0.50 18.15
C ARG A 39 -2.79 1.60 17.45
N THR A 40 -3.13 1.37 16.20
CA THR A 40 -4.00 2.24 15.40
C THR A 40 -5.37 1.57 15.21
N THR A 41 -6.20 2.09 14.30
CA THR A 41 -7.50 1.51 13.98
C THR A 41 -7.36 0.09 13.44
N GLU A 42 -8.39 -0.73 13.67
CA GLU A 42 -8.42 -2.14 13.25
C GLU A 42 -8.17 -2.29 11.73
N ALA A 43 -8.77 -1.42 10.92
CA ALA A 43 -8.56 -1.42 9.47
C ALA A 43 -7.08 -1.26 9.09
N LEU A 44 -6.37 -0.31 9.72
CA LEU A 44 -4.96 -0.05 9.43
C LEU A 44 -4.03 -1.12 10.01
N GLU A 45 -4.37 -1.71 11.17
CA GLU A 45 -3.64 -2.87 11.70
C GLU A 45 -3.81 -4.10 10.79
N THR A 46 -4.97 -4.28 10.16
CA THR A 46 -5.22 -5.37 9.20
C THR A 46 -4.37 -5.18 7.94
N VAL A 47 -4.30 -3.96 7.40
CA VAL A 47 -3.40 -3.62 6.27
C VAL A 47 -1.94 -3.84 6.64
N HIS A 48 -1.52 -3.37 7.83
CA HIS A 48 -0.16 -3.60 8.33
C HIS A 48 0.18 -5.08 8.38
N ALA A 49 -0.68 -5.90 9.00
CA ALA A 49 -0.51 -7.34 9.07
C ALA A 49 -0.43 -7.96 7.66
N ARG A 50 -1.29 -7.55 6.73
CA ARG A 50 -1.27 -8.02 5.34
C ARG A 50 0.07 -7.72 4.66
N VAL A 51 0.61 -6.51 4.80
CA VAL A 51 1.93 -6.16 4.26
C VAL A 51 3.02 -7.02 4.89
N ARG A 52 2.94 -7.33 6.20
CA ARG A 52 3.94 -8.15 6.89
C ARG A 52 3.92 -9.63 6.55
N THR A 53 2.87 -10.11 5.88
CA THR A 53 2.88 -11.45 5.28
C THR A 53 3.78 -11.53 4.03
N ARG A 54 4.09 -10.39 3.41
CA ARG A 54 4.90 -10.31 2.18
C ARG A 54 6.29 -9.71 2.41
N VAL A 55 6.37 -8.71 3.30
CA VAL A 55 7.60 -7.97 3.55
C VAL A 55 7.94 -8.00 5.05
N PRO A 56 9.09 -8.57 5.45
CA PRO A 56 9.51 -8.56 6.83
C PRO A 56 9.88 -7.15 7.30
N LYS A 57 9.88 -6.93 8.62
CA LYS A 57 10.33 -5.67 9.21
C LYS A 57 11.73 -5.29 8.71
N PHE A 58 11.96 -4.00 8.51
CA PHE A 58 13.27 -3.49 8.16
C PHE A 58 14.14 -3.37 9.42
N ASP A 59 14.86 -4.44 9.76
CA ASP A 59 15.70 -4.51 10.98
C ASP A 59 17.19 -4.29 10.71
N LYS A 60 17.66 -4.69 9.52
CA LYS A 60 19.03 -4.51 9.05
C LYS A 60 19.00 -4.00 7.62
N ASP A 61 20.07 -3.31 7.23
CA ASP A 61 20.19 -2.81 5.88
C ASP A 61 20.16 -3.96 4.86
N ARG A 62 19.37 -3.78 3.82
CA ARG A 62 19.15 -4.73 2.74
C ARG A 62 18.67 -4.00 1.50
N VAL A 63 18.76 -4.68 0.36
CA VAL A 63 18.18 -4.17 -0.88
C VAL A 63 16.67 -4.02 -0.71
N ILE A 64 16.17 -2.78 -0.85
CA ILE A 64 14.77 -2.44 -0.61
C ILE A 64 13.86 -2.66 -1.84
N LYS A 65 14.46 -2.79 -3.03
CA LYS A 65 13.72 -2.97 -4.28
C LYS A 65 12.75 -4.17 -4.25
N PRO A 66 13.15 -5.38 -3.78
CA PRO A 66 12.23 -6.51 -3.65
C PRO A 66 11.04 -6.23 -2.74
N ASP A 67 11.24 -5.48 -1.66
CA ASP A 67 10.18 -5.09 -0.72
C ASP A 67 9.19 -4.13 -1.38
N ILE A 68 9.70 -3.15 -2.13
CA ILE A 68 8.87 -2.21 -2.90
C ILE A 68 8.05 -2.97 -3.93
N ASP A 69 8.65 -3.91 -4.66
CA ASP A 69 7.96 -4.70 -5.68
C ASP A 69 6.84 -5.57 -5.08
N ALA A 70 7.10 -6.20 -3.93
CA ALA A 70 6.10 -6.99 -3.23
C ALA A 70 4.91 -6.14 -2.76
N VAL A 71 5.14 -4.92 -2.28
CA VAL A 71 4.05 -4.01 -1.90
C VAL A 71 3.35 -3.43 -3.13
N LEU A 72 4.08 -3.17 -4.22
CA LEU A 72 3.51 -2.71 -5.48
C LEU A 72 2.53 -3.75 -6.05
N GLU A 73 2.86 -5.04 -5.98
CA GLU A 73 1.94 -6.13 -6.35
C GLU A 73 0.65 -6.10 -5.50
N LEU A 74 0.75 -5.84 -4.20
CA LEU A 74 -0.43 -5.71 -3.33
C LEU A 74 -1.30 -4.50 -3.70
N VAL A 75 -0.70 -3.42 -4.16
CA VAL A 75 -1.41 -2.21 -4.60
C VAL A 75 -2.08 -2.45 -5.96
N SER A 76 -1.34 -2.92 -6.96
CA SER A 76 -1.83 -3.09 -8.33
C SER A 76 -2.85 -4.24 -8.46
N SER A 77 -2.76 -5.26 -7.60
CA SER A 77 -3.77 -6.33 -7.52
C SER A 77 -5.07 -5.91 -6.83
N GLY A 78 -5.11 -4.75 -6.16
CA GLY A 78 -6.26 -4.32 -5.36
C GLY A 78 -6.36 -5.00 -3.99
N ALA A 79 -5.43 -5.89 -3.63
CA ALA A 79 -5.47 -6.65 -2.38
C ALA A 79 -5.52 -5.76 -1.11
N ILE A 80 -4.92 -4.57 -1.16
CA ILE A 80 -5.01 -3.59 -0.06
C ILE A 80 -6.44 -3.06 0.10
N CYS A 81 -7.12 -2.75 -1.01
CA CYS A 81 -8.51 -2.30 -1.01
C CYS A 81 -9.44 -3.40 -0.48
N ASP A 82 -9.25 -4.64 -0.93
CA ASP A 82 -10.03 -5.79 -0.46
C ASP A 82 -9.90 -6.00 1.05
N THR A 83 -8.68 -5.80 1.57
CA THR A 83 -8.39 -5.94 3.01
C THR A 83 -9.22 -4.96 3.85
N VAL A 84 -9.48 -3.76 3.33
CA VAL A 84 -10.24 -2.73 4.06
C VAL A 84 -11.71 -2.62 3.64
N ALA A 85 -12.15 -3.36 2.63
CA ALA A 85 -13.48 -3.23 2.03
C ALA A 85 -14.60 -3.35 3.08
N LEU A 86 -14.49 -4.31 4.00
CA LEU A 86 -15.47 -4.50 5.09
C LEU A 86 -15.57 -3.29 6.03
N PHE A 87 -14.46 -2.58 6.25
CA PHE A 87 -14.45 -1.36 7.07
C PHE A 87 -15.02 -0.16 6.31
N LEU A 88 -14.79 -0.10 5.00
CA LEU A 88 -15.33 0.95 4.13
C LEU A 88 -16.84 0.84 4.00
N SER A 89 -17.40 -0.36 3.81
CA SER A 89 -18.86 -0.56 3.77
C SER A 89 -19.53 -0.05 5.03
N LYS A 90 -18.97 -0.35 6.22
CA LYS A 90 -19.47 0.17 7.49
C LYS A 90 -19.41 1.70 7.57
N LEU A 91 -18.37 2.32 7.02
CA LEU A 91 -18.24 3.77 6.99
C LEU A 91 -19.29 4.42 6.08
N PHE A 92 -19.52 3.88 4.88
CA PHE A 92 -20.53 4.39 3.96
C PHE A 92 -21.96 4.18 4.47
N GLU A 93 -22.23 3.07 5.18
CA GLU A 93 -23.51 2.84 5.86
C GLU A 93 -23.73 3.80 7.04
N SER A 94 -22.66 4.25 7.70
CA SER A 94 -22.73 5.18 8.83
C SER A 94 -22.98 6.66 8.44
N GLY A 95 -23.18 6.97 7.16
CA GLY A 95 -23.69 8.26 6.71
C GLY A 95 -22.67 9.41 6.72
N LEU A 96 -21.42 9.14 6.31
CA LEU A 96 -20.47 10.16 5.88
C LEU A 96 -20.53 10.36 4.37
#